data_AF-A0A9N8HPF1-F1
#
_entry.id   AF-A0A9N8HPF1-F1
#
_cell.length_a   1.000
_cell.length_b   1.000
_cell.length_c   1.000
_cell.angle_alpha   90.00
_cell.angle_beta   90.00
_cell.angle_gamma   90.00
#
_symmetry.space_group_name_H-M   'P 1'
#
loop_
_entity.id
_entity.type
_entity.pdbx_description
1 polymer ?
#
loop_
_entity_poly.entity_id
_entity_poly.type
_entity_poly.pdbx_seq_one_letter_code
_entity_poly.pdbx_strand_id
1 'polypeptide(L)'
;MIISISARSVLLWLFLLCQCVIHAQPPPQQKLGEVLMLVLDKNKDQKVTTQEVESQLEMLESLFQEGDEDTQEYQQILKSVQSVATQLFDLLDSNSDKKLTKKELSFFSKFESSLKKDGKFKPFIRDCFELLDQDGDDSLSKDEWLRAREQSVIAEIAVKFHNIFPLRKTPQELEEFVQQAMAMSSEDADIKATELFNYLDSNGDGMVQRKEVGSAYSTAGKKFVEISKTIKQMGPMLAMFGGGAGGPGMRTEF
;
A
#
# COMPACT_ATOMS: atom_id res chain seq x y z
N MET A 1 9.85 -9.48 -64.58
CA MET A 1 9.76 -8.04 -64.28
C MET A 1 9.89 -7.90 -62.76
N ILE A 2 11.12 -7.74 -62.27
CA ILE A 2 11.41 -7.74 -60.83
C ILE A 2 11.20 -6.32 -60.34
N ILE A 3 10.18 -6.13 -59.49
CA ILE A 3 9.84 -4.83 -58.90
C ILE A 3 11.00 -4.45 -57.97
N SER A 4 11.82 -3.49 -58.40
CA SER A 4 12.89 -2.92 -57.59
C SER A 4 12.25 -2.11 -56.46
N ILE A 5 12.09 -2.73 -55.30
CA ILE A 5 11.70 -2.05 -54.06
C ILE A 5 12.92 -1.22 -53.65
N SER A 6 12.88 0.07 -53.97
CA SER A 6 13.90 1.04 -53.57
C SER A 6 14.17 0.95 -52.06
N ALA A 7 15.44 0.95 -51.67
CA ALA A 7 15.87 0.95 -50.26
C ALA A 7 15.21 2.07 -49.43
N ARG A 8 14.76 3.16 -50.09
CA ARG A 8 13.98 4.23 -49.46
C ARG A 8 12.61 3.78 -48.97
N SER A 9 11.96 2.83 -49.64
CA SER A 9 10.64 2.31 -49.24
C SER A 9 10.73 1.35 -48.05
N VAL A 10 11.80 0.57 -47.94
CA VAL A 10 12.05 -0.32 -46.78
C VAL A 10 12.42 0.50 -45.55
N LEU A 11 13.24 1.54 -45.71
CA LEU A 11 13.56 2.48 -44.64
C LEU A 11 12.33 3.27 -44.16
N LEU A 12 11.41 3.67 -45.06
CA LEU A 12 10.17 4.34 -44.66
C LEU A 12 9.26 3.41 -43.84
N TRP A 13 9.17 2.13 -44.21
CA TRP A 13 8.41 1.12 -43.48
C TRP A 13 9.02 0.81 -42.10
N LEU A 14 10.35 0.72 -42.01
CA LEU A 14 11.06 0.60 -40.72
C LEU A 14 10.91 1.86 -39.85
N PHE A 15 10.89 3.05 -40.44
CA PHE A 15 10.67 4.30 -39.72
C PHE A 15 9.22 4.43 -39.22
N LEU A 16 8.24 3.97 -40.00
CA LEU A 16 6.82 3.90 -39.59
C LEU A 16 6.59 2.83 -38.51
N LEU A 17 7.23 1.67 -38.61
CA LEU A 17 7.21 0.65 -37.55
C LEU A 17 7.90 1.14 -36.27
N CYS A 18 9.01 1.87 -36.37
CA CYS A 18 9.65 2.51 -35.21
C CYS A 18 8.81 3.65 -34.63
N GLN A 19 8.06 4.42 -35.43
CA GLN A 19 7.17 5.46 -34.90
C GLN A 19 5.94 4.90 -34.16
N CYS A 20 5.47 3.71 -34.54
CA CYS A 20 4.45 2.98 -33.78
C CYS A 20 4.99 2.42 -32.45
N VAL A 21 6.29 2.12 -32.36
CA VAL A 21 6.93 1.62 -31.11
C VAL A 21 7.36 2.77 -30.18
N ILE A 22 7.57 3.99 -30.69
CA ILE A 22 8.08 5.13 -29.90
C ILE A 22 6.97 6.02 -29.29
N HIS A 23 5.69 5.75 -29.57
CA HIS A 23 4.56 6.49 -28.98
C HIS A 23 3.69 5.67 -28.00
N ALA A 24 4.20 4.57 -27.44
CA ALA A 24 3.66 4.08 -26.17
C ALA A 24 4.01 5.11 -25.09
N GLN A 25 3.22 6.18 -25.01
CA GLN A 25 3.14 7.03 -23.83
C GLN A 25 3.08 6.07 -22.64
N PRO A 26 3.95 6.19 -21.62
CA PRO A 26 3.76 5.43 -20.41
C PRO A 26 2.29 5.67 -20.00
N PRO A 27 1.51 4.61 -19.73
CA PRO A 27 0.12 4.77 -19.39
C PRO A 27 0.01 5.89 -18.34
N PRO A 28 -0.92 6.85 -18.51
CA PRO A 28 -1.00 8.03 -17.65
C PRO A 28 -0.91 7.56 -16.21
N GLN A 29 0.08 8.05 -15.44
CA GLN A 29 0.43 7.50 -14.12
C GLN A 29 -0.83 7.35 -13.27
N GLN A 30 -1.37 6.13 -13.24
CA GLN A 30 -2.66 5.87 -12.61
C GLN A 30 -2.48 6.03 -11.10
N LYS A 31 -3.48 6.60 -10.43
CA LYS A 31 -3.45 6.71 -8.97
C LYS A 31 -3.44 5.30 -8.38
N LEU A 32 -2.69 5.08 -7.30
CA LEU A 32 -2.53 3.75 -6.71
C LEU A 32 -3.89 3.08 -6.42
N GLY A 33 -4.87 3.83 -5.93
CA GLY A 33 -6.20 3.31 -5.63
C GLY A 33 -7.00 2.90 -6.88
N GLU A 34 -6.73 3.51 -8.03
CA GLU A 34 -7.34 3.12 -9.30
C GLU A 34 -6.73 1.85 -9.84
N VAL A 35 -5.41 1.69 -9.68
CA VAL A 35 -4.71 0.45 -10.04
C VAL A 35 -5.14 -0.68 -9.13
N LEU A 36 -5.23 -0.45 -7.82
CA LEU A 36 -5.72 -1.46 -6.87
C LEU A 36 -7.15 -1.88 -7.21
N MET A 37 -8.03 -0.93 -7.56
CA MET A 37 -9.37 -1.28 -8.05
C MET A 37 -9.28 -2.17 -9.29
N LEU A 38 -8.49 -1.76 -10.29
CA LEU A 38 -8.33 -2.53 -11.54
C LEU A 38 -7.79 -3.95 -11.34
N VAL A 39 -6.87 -4.14 -10.39
CA VAL A 39 -6.22 -5.43 -10.11
C VAL A 39 -7.09 -6.33 -9.27
N LEU A 40 -7.77 -5.77 -8.27
CA LEU A 40 -8.50 -6.54 -7.26
C LEU A 40 -9.96 -6.82 -7.67
N ASP A 41 -10.63 -5.88 -8.36
CA ASP A 41 -12.02 -6.03 -8.83
C ASP A 41 -12.11 -7.01 -10.00
N LYS A 42 -12.22 -8.30 -9.67
CA LYS A 42 -12.16 -9.39 -10.65
C LYS A 42 -13.47 -9.49 -11.43
N ASN A 43 -14.59 -9.30 -10.74
CA ASN A 43 -15.92 -9.41 -11.35
C ASN A 43 -16.36 -8.10 -12.05
N LYS A 44 -15.58 -7.02 -11.90
CA LYS A 44 -15.81 -5.69 -12.48
C LYS A 44 -17.07 -5.00 -11.97
N ASP A 45 -17.45 -5.28 -10.71
CA ASP A 45 -18.62 -4.68 -10.07
C ASP A 45 -18.31 -3.33 -9.37
N GLN A 46 -17.07 -2.85 -9.51
CA GLN A 46 -16.52 -1.62 -8.91
C GLN A 46 -16.40 -1.68 -7.39
N LYS A 47 -16.38 -2.88 -6.84
CA LYS A 47 -16.18 -3.15 -5.43
C LYS A 47 -15.13 -4.24 -5.29
N VAL A 48 -14.37 -4.17 -4.21
CA VAL A 48 -13.35 -5.17 -3.89
C VAL A 48 -13.73 -5.85 -2.60
N THR A 49 -13.92 -7.16 -2.65
CA THR A 49 -14.22 -8.01 -1.50
C THR A 49 -12.94 -8.60 -0.88
N THR A 50 -13.01 -9.10 0.35
CA THR A 50 -11.88 -9.82 0.95
C THR A 50 -11.52 -11.07 0.15
N GLN A 51 -12.51 -11.77 -0.41
CA GLN A 51 -12.28 -12.95 -1.25
C GLN A 51 -11.51 -12.60 -2.53
N GLU A 52 -11.77 -11.42 -3.12
CA GLU A 52 -11.02 -10.94 -4.27
C GLU A 52 -9.59 -10.57 -3.90
N VAL A 53 -9.37 -9.94 -2.74
CA VAL A 53 -8.02 -9.66 -2.23
C VAL A 53 -7.25 -10.96 -2.01
N GLU A 54 -7.84 -11.93 -1.31
CA GLU A 54 -7.26 -13.25 -1.05
C GLU A 54 -6.92 -13.98 -2.35
N SER A 55 -7.88 -14.07 -3.28
CA SER A 55 -7.69 -14.73 -4.57
C SER A 55 -6.55 -14.11 -5.39
N GLN A 56 -6.35 -12.80 -5.33
CA GLN A 56 -5.26 -12.12 -6.03
C GLN A 56 -3.92 -12.33 -5.35
N LEU A 57 -3.88 -12.35 -4.02
CA LEU A 57 -2.66 -12.68 -3.27
C LEU A 57 -2.23 -14.13 -3.50
N GLU A 58 -3.18 -15.07 -3.55
CA GLU A 58 -2.91 -16.48 -3.89
C GLU A 58 -2.40 -16.64 -5.33
N MET A 59 -2.99 -15.91 -6.30
CA MET A 59 -2.50 -15.92 -7.67
C MET A 59 -1.07 -15.37 -7.76
N LEU A 60 -0.79 -14.25 -7.09
CA LEU A 60 0.57 -13.71 -7.00
C LEU A 60 1.52 -14.73 -6.37
N GLU A 61 1.14 -15.34 -5.25
CA GLU A 61 1.94 -16.37 -4.58
C GLU A 61 2.26 -17.52 -5.54
N SER A 62 1.29 -18.02 -6.31
CA SER A 62 1.49 -19.10 -7.29
C SER A 62 2.44 -18.72 -8.43
N LEU A 63 2.43 -17.47 -8.90
CA LEU A 63 3.34 -16.99 -9.94
C LEU A 63 4.79 -16.94 -9.46
N PHE A 64 5.00 -16.76 -8.15
CA PHE A 64 6.30 -16.73 -7.50
C PHE A 64 6.63 -18.04 -6.78
N GLN A 65 6.00 -19.16 -7.13
CA GLN A 65 6.42 -20.49 -6.63
C GLN A 65 7.50 -21.15 -7.49
N GLU A 66 7.74 -20.66 -8.73
CA GLU A 66 8.66 -21.29 -9.70
C GLU A 66 9.89 -20.41 -10.07
N GLY A 67 10.63 -19.86 -9.09
CA GLY A 67 11.78 -18.97 -9.38
C GLY A 67 12.96 -19.02 -8.41
N ASP A 68 14.11 -18.47 -8.87
CA ASP A 68 15.44 -18.37 -8.24
C ASP A 68 15.46 -17.61 -6.88
N GLU A 69 16.64 -17.43 -6.26
CA GLU A 69 16.88 -16.84 -4.93
C GLU A 69 16.10 -15.55 -4.59
N ASP A 70 15.81 -14.69 -5.58
CA ASP A 70 14.99 -13.47 -5.42
C ASP A 70 13.55 -13.76 -4.94
N THR A 71 13.07 -14.98 -5.13
CA THR A 71 11.73 -15.44 -4.77
C THR A 71 11.46 -15.42 -3.26
N GLN A 72 12.50 -15.59 -2.43
CA GLN A 72 12.33 -15.63 -0.98
C GLN A 72 11.97 -14.26 -0.40
N GLU A 73 12.54 -13.18 -0.92
CA GLU A 73 12.22 -11.81 -0.47
C GLU A 73 10.78 -11.45 -0.83
N TYR A 74 10.32 -11.79 -2.04
CA TYR A 74 8.93 -11.61 -2.46
C TYR A 74 7.94 -12.41 -1.62
N GLN A 75 8.26 -13.67 -1.30
CA GLN A 75 7.40 -14.50 -0.44
C GLN A 75 7.28 -13.92 0.97
N GLN A 76 8.35 -13.36 1.54
CA GLN A 76 8.30 -12.69 2.84
C GLN A 76 7.43 -11.43 2.79
N ILE A 77 7.56 -10.62 1.72
CA ILE A 77 6.70 -9.45 1.51
C ILE A 77 5.24 -9.89 1.37
N LEU A 78 4.92 -10.90 0.55
CA LEU A 78 3.55 -11.39 0.36
C LEU A 78 2.92 -11.90 1.67
N LYS A 79 3.65 -12.70 2.45
CA LYS A 79 3.17 -13.17 3.77
C LYS A 79 2.92 -12.01 4.73
N SER A 80 3.80 -11.00 4.73
CA SER A 80 3.61 -9.80 5.54
C SER A 80 2.40 -8.98 5.10
N VAL A 81 2.13 -8.92 3.80
CA VAL A 81 0.95 -8.24 3.24
C VAL A 81 -0.31 -9.02 3.60
N GLN A 82 -0.33 -10.34 3.44
CA GLN A 82 -1.45 -11.21 3.82
C GLN A 82 -1.81 -11.03 5.31
N SER A 83 -0.82 -10.96 6.21
CA SER A 83 -1.08 -10.85 7.64
C SER A 83 -1.70 -9.50 8.06
N VAL A 84 -1.46 -8.43 7.29
CA VAL A 84 -2.05 -7.10 7.55
C VAL A 84 -3.22 -6.76 6.62
N ALA A 85 -3.46 -7.55 5.57
CA ALA A 85 -4.48 -7.28 4.55
C ALA A 85 -5.87 -7.15 5.15
N THR A 86 -6.25 -8.06 6.06
CA THR A 86 -7.57 -8.02 6.72
C THR A 86 -7.75 -6.76 7.56
N GLN A 87 -6.72 -6.36 8.32
CA GLN A 87 -6.79 -5.14 9.15
C GLN A 87 -6.86 -3.88 8.28
N LEU A 88 -6.10 -3.83 7.18
CA LEU A 88 -6.18 -2.72 6.21
C LEU A 88 -7.53 -2.68 5.49
N PHE A 89 -8.09 -3.85 5.17
CA PHE A 89 -9.41 -3.95 4.57
C PHE A 89 -10.47 -3.39 5.52
N ASP A 90 -10.51 -3.87 6.76
CA ASP A 90 -11.48 -3.41 7.76
C ASP A 90 -11.29 -1.92 8.10
N LEU A 91 -10.06 -1.42 8.10
CA LEU A 91 -9.75 -0.01 8.30
C LEU A 91 -10.31 0.87 7.16
N LEU A 92 -10.24 0.39 5.91
CA LEU A 92 -10.70 1.12 4.72
C LEU A 92 -12.20 0.94 4.46
N ASP A 93 -12.79 -0.17 4.89
CA ASP A 93 -14.22 -0.48 4.81
C ASP A 93 -14.99 0.38 5.81
N SER A 94 -15.18 1.64 5.42
CA SER A 94 -15.64 2.73 6.28
C SER A 94 -17.10 2.56 6.70
N ASN A 95 -17.91 1.92 5.85
CA ASN A 95 -19.32 1.62 6.10
C ASN A 95 -19.56 0.18 6.57
N SER A 96 -18.50 -0.63 6.72
CA SER A 96 -18.57 -2.02 7.20
C SER A 96 -19.46 -2.91 6.33
N ASP A 97 -19.52 -2.64 5.02
CA ASP A 97 -20.30 -3.44 4.07
C ASP A 97 -19.51 -4.62 3.48
N LYS A 98 -18.28 -4.81 3.95
CA LYS A 98 -17.30 -5.82 3.52
C LYS A 98 -16.88 -5.67 2.06
N LYS A 99 -16.93 -4.44 1.55
CA LYS A 99 -16.55 -4.11 0.17
C LYS A 99 -15.82 -2.77 0.11
N LEU A 100 -14.66 -2.74 -0.53
CA LEU A 100 -13.94 -1.50 -0.78
C LEU A 100 -14.36 -0.87 -2.09
N THR A 101 -14.81 0.36 -2.01
CA THR A 101 -15.15 1.19 -3.18
C THR A 101 -13.93 1.94 -3.71
N LYS A 102 -14.06 2.52 -4.91
CA LYS A 102 -13.02 3.41 -5.48
C LYS A 102 -12.66 4.57 -4.53
N LYS A 103 -13.63 5.06 -3.76
CA LYS A 103 -13.42 6.14 -2.78
C LYS A 103 -12.53 5.66 -1.65
N GLU A 104 -12.76 4.45 -1.13
CA GLU A 104 -11.97 3.89 -0.03
C GLU A 104 -10.56 3.53 -0.50
N LEU A 105 -10.41 2.88 -1.65
CA LEU A 105 -9.08 2.61 -2.22
C LEU A 105 -8.31 3.89 -2.57
N SER A 106 -8.99 5.03 -2.81
CA SER A 106 -8.31 6.31 -3.05
C SER A 106 -7.45 6.76 -1.87
N PHE A 107 -7.71 6.28 -0.65
CA PHE A 107 -6.88 6.57 0.52
C PHE A 107 -5.44 6.07 0.36
N PHE A 108 -5.20 4.97 -0.34
CA PHE A 108 -3.83 4.55 -0.68
C PHE A 108 -3.08 5.61 -1.52
N SER A 109 -3.79 6.29 -2.43
CA SER A 109 -3.18 7.35 -3.24
C SER A 109 -2.94 8.62 -2.43
N LYS A 110 -3.83 8.93 -1.48
CA LYS A 110 -3.64 10.03 -0.53
C LYS A 110 -2.45 9.74 0.38
N PHE A 111 -2.34 8.51 0.89
CA PHE A 111 -1.25 8.07 1.76
C PHE A 111 0.09 8.14 1.01
N GLU A 112 0.17 7.58 -0.20
CA GLU A 112 1.34 7.71 -1.06
C GLU A 112 1.76 9.17 -1.26
N SER A 113 0.80 10.07 -1.52
CA SER A 113 1.07 11.50 -1.71
C SER A 113 1.52 12.18 -0.41
N SER A 114 1.05 11.72 0.74
CA SER A 114 1.42 12.24 2.06
C SER A 114 2.85 11.88 2.50
N LEU A 115 3.43 10.85 1.89
CA LEU A 115 4.81 10.40 2.14
C LEU A 115 5.85 11.16 1.32
N LYS A 116 5.42 11.95 0.33
CA LYS A 116 6.31 12.82 -0.45
C LYS A 116 6.91 13.91 0.43
N LYS A 117 7.97 14.57 -0.07
CA LYS A 117 8.77 15.55 0.70
C LYS A 117 7.94 16.65 1.37
N ASP A 118 6.87 17.08 0.72
CA ASP A 118 5.92 18.12 1.11
C ASP A 118 4.58 17.58 1.63
N GLY A 119 4.49 16.26 1.84
CA GLY A 119 3.27 15.60 2.28
C GLY A 119 2.97 15.80 3.77
N LYS A 120 1.70 15.56 4.13
CA LYS A 120 1.16 15.82 5.47
C LYS A 120 1.55 14.79 6.53
N PHE A 121 2.15 13.66 6.13
CA PHE A 121 2.45 12.58 7.09
C PHE A 121 3.64 12.90 7.98
N LYS A 122 4.67 13.57 7.44
CA LYS A 122 5.83 13.98 8.24
C LYS A 122 5.44 14.93 9.39
N PRO A 123 4.65 16.00 9.16
CA PRO A 123 4.09 16.80 10.25
C PRO A 123 3.30 15.97 11.27
N PHE A 124 2.46 15.03 10.82
CA PHE A 124 1.70 14.15 11.71
C PHE A 124 2.59 13.32 12.63
N ILE A 125 3.63 12.67 12.10
CA ILE A 125 4.55 11.87 12.91
C ILE A 125 5.27 12.74 13.94
N ARG A 126 5.64 13.97 13.56
CA ARG A 126 6.23 14.93 14.51
C ARG A 126 5.23 15.30 15.62
N ASP A 127 3.98 15.60 15.26
CA ASP A 127 2.95 15.96 16.24
C ASP A 127 2.62 14.77 17.18
N CYS A 128 2.71 13.52 16.71
CA CYS A 128 2.59 12.33 17.56
C CYS A 128 3.79 12.16 18.49
N PHE A 129 5.00 12.46 18.02
CA PHE A 129 6.20 12.43 18.86
C PHE A 129 6.07 13.44 20.00
N GLU A 130 5.72 14.69 19.67
CA GLU A 130 5.52 15.78 20.64
C GLU A 130 4.38 15.51 21.63
N LEU A 131 3.41 14.68 21.24
CA LEU A 131 2.33 14.26 22.14
C LEU A 131 2.82 13.26 23.20
N LEU A 132 3.81 12.44 22.87
CA LEU A 132 4.36 11.41 23.75
C LEU A 132 5.51 11.92 24.62
N ASP A 133 6.33 12.82 24.08
CA ASP A 133 7.46 13.49 24.73
C ASP A 133 6.96 14.52 25.76
N GLN A 134 6.78 14.07 27.01
CA GLN A 134 6.12 14.87 28.04
C GLN A 134 7.07 15.84 28.73
N ASP A 135 8.32 15.44 28.89
CA ASP A 135 9.33 16.28 29.53
C ASP A 135 10.03 17.24 28.54
N GLY A 136 9.82 17.04 27.24
CA GLY A 136 10.29 17.93 26.18
C GLY A 136 11.79 17.77 25.93
N ASP A 137 12.34 16.59 26.20
CA ASP A 137 13.77 16.30 26.04
C ASP A 137 14.16 15.86 24.62
N ASP A 138 13.21 15.91 23.68
CA ASP A 138 13.34 15.48 22.28
C ASP A 138 13.63 13.98 22.10
N SER A 139 13.37 13.18 23.13
CA SER A 139 13.50 11.73 23.16
C SER A 139 12.24 11.09 23.75
N LEU A 140 12.02 9.80 23.49
CA LEU A 140 10.94 9.04 24.12
C LEU A 140 11.54 7.95 24.97
N SER A 141 11.29 8.04 26.28
CA SER A 141 11.54 6.95 27.20
C SER A 141 10.55 5.79 26.96
N LYS A 142 10.86 4.61 27.51
CA LYS A 142 9.94 3.46 27.46
C LYS A 142 8.59 3.76 28.11
N ASP A 143 8.59 4.51 29.21
CA ASP A 143 7.35 4.86 29.90
C ASP A 143 6.50 5.78 29.03
N GLU A 144 7.08 6.81 28.42
CA GLU A 144 6.40 7.71 27.46
C GLU A 144 5.91 6.97 26.22
N TRP A 145 6.70 6.04 25.69
CA TRP A 145 6.29 5.19 24.58
C TRP A 145 5.05 4.36 24.93
N LEU A 146 5.01 3.76 26.12
CA LEU A 146 3.87 2.97 26.57
C LEU A 146 2.62 3.82 26.77
N ARG A 147 2.74 5.16 26.94
CA ARG A 147 1.58 6.06 27.00
C ARG A 147 0.83 6.16 25.68
N ALA A 148 1.42 5.75 24.55
CA ALA A 148 0.73 5.72 23.26
C ALA A 148 -0.55 4.87 23.27
N ARG A 149 -0.71 3.98 24.26
CA ARG A 149 -1.91 3.16 24.46
C ARG A 149 -2.98 3.79 25.36
N GLU A 150 -2.68 4.92 25.99
CA GLU A 150 -3.64 5.64 26.81
C GLU A 150 -4.77 6.15 25.94
N GLN A 151 -6.01 5.99 26.40
CA GLN A 151 -7.20 6.39 25.64
C GLN A 151 -7.15 7.87 25.23
N SER A 152 -6.69 8.76 26.10
CA SER A 152 -6.54 10.19 25.79
C SER A 152 -5.58 10.45 24.64
N VAL A 153 -4.46 9.71 24.60
CA VAL A 153 -3.45 9.81 23.54
C VAL A 153 -3.99 9.23 22.23
N ILE A 154 -4.63 8.06 22.27
CA ILE A 154 -5.26 7.45 21.09
C ILE A 154 -6.31 8.40 20.50
N ALA A 155 -7.15 9.02 21.33
CA ALA A 155 -8.17 9.97 20.88
C ALA A 155 -7.54 11.17 20.16
N GLU A 156 -6.47 11.75 20.70
CA GLU A 156 -5.78 12.88 20.07
C GLU A 156 -5.09 12.47 18.75
N ILE A 157 -4.42 11.31 18.73
CA ILE A 157 -3.83 10.75 17.51
C ILE A 157 -4.90 10.49 16.46
N ALA A 158 -6.05 9.93 16.84
CA ALA A 158 -7.18 9.67 15.94
C ALA A 158 -7.72 10.97 15.32
N VAL A 159 -7.85 12.05 16.10
CA VAL A 159 -8.24 13.37 15.57
C VAL A 159 -7.21 13.89 14.57
N LYS A 160 -5.91 13.88 14.92
CA LYS A 160 -4.84 14.35 14.04
C LYS A 160 -4.76 13.51 12.75
N PHE A 161 -4.91 12.19 12.86
CA PHE A 161 -4.88 11.28 11.72
C PHE A 161 -6.11 11.46 10.83
N HIS A 162 -7.30 11.57 11.40
CA HIS A 162 -8.55 11.79 10.67
C HIS A 162 -8.52 13.08 9.83
N ASN A 163 -7.86 14.14 10.33
CA ASN A 163 -7.68 15.39 9.59
C ASN A 163 -6.86 15.23 8.29
N ILE A 164 -6.03 14.19 8.21
CA ILE A 164 -5.20 13.89 7.03
C ILE A 164 -5.87 12.80 6.20
N PHE A 165 -6.40 11.78 6.86
CA PHE A 165 -7.10 10.65 6.26
C PHE A 165 -8.43 10.42 6.98
N PRO A 166 -9.54 10.95 6.46
CA PRO A 166 -10.87 10.67 6.98
C PRO A 166 -11.32 9.25 6.58
N LEU A 167 -10.65 8.22 7.12
CA LEU A 167 -10.90 6.80 6.83
C LEU A 167 -12.27 6.34 7.33
N ARG A 168 -12.74 6.94 8.42
CA ARG A 168 -14.07 6.75 9.03
C ARG A 168 -14.90 8.02 8.89
N LYS A 169 -16.18 8.01 9.27
CA LYS A 169 -17.03 9.22 9.18
C LYS A 169 -16.61 10.27 10.19
N THR A 170 -16.15 9.83 11.36
CA THR A 170 -15.74 10.70 12.47
C THR A 170 -14.39 10.24 13.04
N PRO A 171 -13.65 11.13 13.74
CA PRO A 171 -12.45 10.72 14.46
C PRO A 171 -12.75 9.75 15.61
N GLN A 172 -13.96 9.81 16.21
CA GLN A 172 -14.39 8.88 17.25
C GLN A 172 -14.53 7.44 16.71
N GLU A 173 -15.12 7.27 15.53
CA GLU A 173 -15.20 5.94 14.89
C GLU A 173 -13.79 5.39 14.56
N LEU A 174 -12.82 6.26 14.28
CA LEU A 174 -11.42 5.87 14.06
C LEU A 174 -10.75 5.48 15.39
N GLU A 175 -10.97 6.25 16.45
CA GLU A 175 -10.50 5.94 17.81
C GLU A 175 -11.01 4.56 18.26
N GLU A 176 -12.32 4.32 18.15
CA GLU A 176 -12.96 3.05 18.50
C GLU A 176 -12.36 1.88 17.71
N PHE A 177 -12.11 2.07 16.42
CA PHE A 177 -11.46 1.06 15.59
C PHE A 177 -10.04 0.73 16.08
N VAL A 178 -9.23 1.76 16.37
CA VAL A 178 -7.86 1.55 16.87
C VAL A 178 -7.87 0.84 18.22
N GLN A 179 -8.77 1.22 19.13
CA GLN A 179 -8.92 0.56 20.43
C GLN A 179 -9.32 -0.91 20.29
N GLN A 180 -10.27 -1.21 19.40
CA GLN A 180 -10.68 -2.59 19.13
C GLN A 180 -9.52 -3.40 18.55
N ALA A 181 -8.78 -2.86 17.59
CA ALA A 181 -7.62 -3.53 17.00
C ALA A 181 -6.53 -3.81 18.05
N MET A 182 -6.26 -2.85 18.95
CA MET A 182 -5.32 -3.02 20.05
C MET A 182 -5.81 -4.07 21.07
N ALA A 183 -7.10 -4.05 21.43
CA ALA A 183 -7.69 -5.01 22.36
C ALA A 183 -7.70 -6.45 21.81
N MET A 184 -7.93 -6.64 20.50
CA MET A 184 -7.83 -7.94 19.85
C MET A 184 -6.40 -8.48 19.80
N SER A 185 -5.40 -7.61 19.98
CA SER A 185 -3.98 -7.96 19.98
C SER A 185 -3.38 -8.13 21.38
N SER A 186 -4.21 -8.13 22.43
CA SER A 186 -3.80 -7.91 23.83
C SER A 186 -2.89 -8.98 24.44
N GLU A 187 -2.88 -10.22 23.93
CA GLU A 187 -2.02 -11.27 24.49
C GLU A 187 -0.52 -10.99 24.26
N ASP A 188 -0.17 -10.18 23.25
CA ASP A 188 1.22 -9.81 22.92
C ASP A 188 1.45 -8.29 22.79
N ALA A 189 0.52 -7.45 23.25
CA ALA A 189 0.57 -6.01 23.00
C ALA A 189 1.83 -5.35 23.59
N ASP A 190 2.23 -5.75 24.80
CA ASP A 190 3.45 -5.24 25.45
C ASP A 190 4.72 -5.73 24.75
N ILE A 191 4.71 -6.98 24.26
CA ILE A 191 5.83 -7.54 23.49
C ILE A 191 5.99 -6.77 22.19
N LYS A 192 4.91 -6.57 21.43
CA LYS A 192 4.92 -5.83 20.16
C LYS A 192 5.29 -4.35 20.36
N ALA A 193 4.80 -3.72 21.43
CA ALA A 193 5.18 -2.36 21.76
C ALA A 193 6.68 -2.26 22.06
N THR A 194 7.23 -3.24 22.78
CA THR A 194 8.67 -3.31 23.09
C THR A 194 9.50 -3.63 21.85
N GLU A 195 9.05 -4.52 20.97
CA GLU A 195 9.71 -4.82 19.70
C GLU A 195 9.76 -3.59 18.79
N LEU A 196 8.65 -2.84 18.69
CA LEU A 196 8.60 -1.60 17.93
C LEU A 196 9.49 -0.52 18.55
N PHE A 197 9.54 -0.43 19.88
CA PHE A 197 10.47 0.46 20.58
C PHE A 197 11.91 0.15 20.21
N ASN A 198 12.32 -1.12 20.34
CA ASN A 198 13.68 -1.56 20.01
C ASN A 198 14.01 -1.43 18.52
N TYR A 199 13.01 -1.55 17.65
CA TYR A 199 13.19 -1.32 16.21
C TYR A 199 13.47 0.15 15.90
N LEU A 200 12.85 1.07 16.65
CA LEU A 200 13.06 2.51 16.50
C LEU A 200 14.36 2.97 17.16
N ASP A 201 14.65 2.48 18.38
CA ASP A 201 15.90 2.70 19.13
C ASP A 201 17.07 2.00 18.41
N SER A 202 17.58 2.67 17.37
CA SER A 202 18.53 2.09 16.43
C SER A 202 19.94 2.07 17.00
N ASN A 203 20.23 2.97 17.96
CA ASN A 203 21.52 3.04 18.62
C ASN A 203 21.58 2.23 19.94
N GLY A 204 20.44 1.74 20.44
CA GLY A 204 20.33 0.91 21.62
C GLY A 204 20.58 1.68 22.92
N ASP A 205 20.38 3.00 22.93
CA ASP A 205 20.60 3.85 24.10
C ASP A 205 19.42 3.80 25.10
N GLY A 206 18.35 3.09 24.75
CA GLY A 206 17.17 2.92 25.58
C GLY A 206 16.17 4.07 25.48
N MET A 207 16.40 5.01 24.57
CA MET A 207 15.53 6.14 24.24
C MET A 207 15.25 6.16 22.73
N VAL A 208 14.10 6.68 22.31
CA VAL A 208 13.80 6.86 20.89
C VAL A 208 13.84 8.33 20.54
N GLN A 209 14.84 8.73 19.76
CA GLN A 209 15.05 10.14 19.39
C GLN A 209 14.23 10.52 18.15
N ARG A 210 13.92 11.81 18.00
CA ARG A 210 13.24 12.33 16.78
C ARG A 210 13.92 11.92 15.48
N LYS A 211 15.26 11.89 15.48
CA LYS A 211 16.06 11.51 14.30
C LYS A 211 15.85 10.06 13.92
N GLU A 212 15.71 9.17 14.89
CA GLU A 212 15.51 7.74 14.68
C GLU A 212 14.12 7.46 14.11
N VAL A 213 13.09 8.08 14.69
CA VAL A 213 11.73 8.06 14.14
C VAL A 213 11.70 8.62 12.72
N GLY A 214 12.40 9.73 12.48
CA GLY A 214 12.52 10.32 11.14
C GLY A 214 13.24 9.43 10.12
N SER A 215 14.25 8.67 10.57
CA SER A 215 14.99 7.70 9.75
C SER A 215 14.13 6.49 9.40
N ALA A 216 13.45 5.91 10.39
CA ALA A 216 12.52 4.81 10.22
C ALA A 216 11.38 5.21 9.27
N TYR A 217 10.78 6.39 9.48
CA TYR A 217 9.77 6.97 8.60
C TYR A 217 10.29 7.13 7.16
N SER A 218 11.46 7.74 6.96
CA SER A 218 12.02 7.95 5.62
C SER A 218 12.28 6.61 4.92
N THR A 219 12.74 5.61 5.65
CA THR A 219 13.02 4.27 5.10
C THR A 219 11.73 3.56 4.72
N ALA A 220 10.76 3.48 5.62
CA ALA A 220 9.45 2.88 5.36
C ALA A 220 8.70 3.60 4.24
N GLY A 221 8.72 4.94 4.24
CA GLY A 221 8.07 5.75 3.21
C GLY A 221 8.66 5.55 1.82
N LYS A 222 10.00 5.43 1.70
CA LYS A 222 10.66 5.11 0.42
C LYS A 222 10.25 3.72 -0.08
N LYS A 223 10.30 2.70 0.79
CA LYS A 223 9.87 1.33 0.44
C LYS A 223 8.42 1.31 -0.03
N PHE A 224 7.52 1.99 0.68
CA PHE A 224 6.11 2.08 0.27
C PHE A 224 5.95 2.75 -1.10
N VAL A 225 6.64 3.86 -1.35
CA VAL A 225 6.58 4.56 -2.64
C VAL A 225 7.14 3.70 -3.78
N GLU A 226 8.18 2.90 -3.52
CA GLU A 226 8.74 1.96 -4.47
C GLU A 226 7.75 0.83 -4.79
N ILE A 227 7.18 0.18 -3.77
CA ILE A 227 6.13 -0.83 -3.92
C ILE A 227 4.93 -0.26 -4.70
N SER A 228 4.50 0.97 -4.40
CA SER A 228 3.44 1.67 -5.13
C SER A 228 3.76 1.82 -6.61
N LYS A 229 5.00 2.20 -6.96
CA LYS A 229 5.43 2.31 -8.36
C LYS A 229 5.40 0.95 -9.05
N THR A 230 5.91 -0.09 -8.40
CA THR A 230 5.89 -1.46 -8.92
C THR A 230 4.46 -1.93 -9.18
N ILE A 231 3.55 -1.74 -8.22
CA ILE A 231 2.13 -2.08 -8.38
C ILE A 231 1.50 -1.27 -9.53
N LYS A 232 1.81 0.01 -9.68
CA LYS A 232 1.30 0.82 -10.80
C LYS A 232 1.80 0.36 -12.17
N GLN A 233 3.03 -0.12 -12.25
CA GLN A 233 3.63 -0.61 -13.48
C GLN A 233 3.10 -2.00 -13.85
N MET A 234 3.02 -2.89 -12.87
CA MET A 234 2.57 -4.27 -13.06
C MET A 234 1.05 -4.41 -13.04
N GLY A 235 0.32 -3.49 -12.41
CA GLY A 235 -1.12 -3.61 -12.18
C GLY A 235 -1.94 -3.82 -13.46
N PRO A 236 -1.74 -3.02 -14.53
CA PRO A 236 -2.41 -3.26 -15.80
C PRO A 236 -2.13 -4.65 -16.38
N MET A 237 -0.91 -5.18 -16.18
CA MET A 237 -0.53 -6.52 -16.62
C MET A 237 -1.20 -7.59 -15.75
N LEU A 238 -1.17 -7.45 -14.41
CA LEU A 238 -1.83 -8.35 -13.47
C LEU A 238 -3.33 -8.44 -13.72
N ALA A 239 -3.98 -7.32 -14.03
CA ALA A 239 -5.40 -7.29 -14.39
C ALA A 239 -5.69 -8.05 -15.71
N MET A 240 -4.74 -8.10 -16.65
CA MET A 240 -4.87 -8.91 -17.87
C MET A 240 -4.73 -10.41 -17.58
N PHE A 241 -3.84 -10.80 -16.67
CA PHE A 241 -3.65 -12.20 -16.28
C PHE A 241 -4.76 -12.72 -15.36
N GLY A 242 -5.24 -11.90 -14.42
CA GLY A 242 -6.33 -12.25 -13.50
C GLY A 242 -7.73 -12.25 -14.13
N GLY A 243 -7.90 -11.62 -15.28
CA GLY A 243 -9.14 -11.61 -16.06
C GLY A 243 -9.35 -12.84 -16.96
N GLY A 244 -8.43 -13.82 -16.94
CA GLY A 244 -8.35 -14.91 -17.91
C GLY A 244 -8.93 -16.25 -17.47
N ALA A 245 -10.24 -16.32 -17.17
CA ALA A 245 -11.00 -17.59 -17.18
C ALA A 245 -12.41 -17.40 -17.78
N GLY A 246 -12.50 -16.52 -18.79
CA GLY A 246 -13.73 -16.23 -19.53
C GLY A 246 -13.44 -15.85 -20.98
N GLY A 247 -12.60 -16.64 -21.66
CA GLY A 247 -12.49 -16.56 -23.12
C GLY A 247 -13.82 -16.99 -23.76
N PRO A 248 -14.32 -16.28 -24.79
CA PRO A 248 -15.58 -16.62 -25.44
C PRO A 248 -15.47 -18.04 -26.02
N GLY A 249 -16.31 -18.93 -25.51
CA GLY A 249 -16.43 -20.29 -26.02
C GLY A 249 -16.67 -20.24 -27.52
N MET A 250 -15.76 -20.85 -28.28
CA MET A 250 -16.05 -21.32 -29.63
C MET A 250 -17.30 -22.21 -29.54
N ARG A 251 -18.44 -21.68 -29.97
CA ARG A 251 -19.53 -22.52 -30.47
C ARG A 251 -19.07 -23.09 -31.80
N THR A 252 -18.47 -24.27 -31.77
CA THR A 252 -18.56 -25.17 -32.91
C THR A 252 -19.95 -25.80 -32.85
N GLU A 253 -20.91 -25.19 -33.55
CA GLU A 253 -22.15 -25.87 -33.89
C GLU A 253 -21.84 -26.86 -35.02
N PHE A 254 -22.18 -28.13 -34.78
CA PHE A 254 -22.20 -29.22 -35.74
C PHE A 254 -23.36 -29.07 -36.72
#